data_AF-A0A9E1PYU5-F1
#
_entry.id   AF-A0A9E1PYU5-F1
#
_cell.length_a   1.000
_cell.length_b   1.000
_cell.length_c   1.000
_cell.angle_alpha   90.00
_cell.angle_beta   90.00
_cell.angle_gamma   90.00
#
_symmetry.space_group_name_H-M   'P 1'
#
loop_
_entity.id
_entity.type
_entity.pdbx_description
1 polymer ?
#
loop_
_entity_poly.entity_id
_entity_poly.type
_entity_poly.pdbx_seq_one_letter_code
_entity_poly.pdbx_strand_id
1 'polypeptide(L)'
;PEVLRTLMVVASIFAIYAYTYRIYGALPAALITTLYASSGLMRTVAIFWNPGFMPLFAVLITVTMDAYLRHKNKRDIFLVFLLSAIASQIHQQVIFLLAAFALALVWFRVWGGWCHVFVAFVGFTFPFAIFLIKEAQAGFPRMSDMFQRLFVSQYVGHGSPFSFDDILKLELFGRVISSSADPYRGLIGGELGRLSEFGLESLDLVIVAITVGFVAVVVQKICRQPFAPNPSDEIKPLGLFVFIFLVCAVVTVKGYVIGRHLVVIVPAAAILSGLGIYHFVTWAAREAIYPYRNLILAICVGVGALRCVYFGLFGFTSVAVEAYRYPGMMELTKFFRDDYGWSYEDVEARVASYVFDGTSLAPARLTVGSFFDILPSTPKQKREAGTCVIILEKRRLNAKIMSAPADLLKRVALLAPLKPKFLRHRESPHFLFLDYEGRDGNCLKGATNPYISGPLELTGPLVARAPAAPLRNEIRAFEAQFNGVNTQGFAFWNNRSRFPLGILFAQEAAAVVPTLVGREIHGSTGLAARKVFAPSVVFENTVSDAAVIATTFMDKLGTGALGGGAIGYMAPWRLTPVNLEPGTYTVGFKAMEDGSQYALPLGTLAVSGNGSGRTYHAMSNSGR
;
A
#
# COMPACT_ATOMS: atom_id res chain seq x y z
N PRO A 1 -4.54 -16.81 -9.97
CA PRO A 1 -3.58 -15.77 -9.51
C PRO A 1 -2.46 -16.31 -8.61
N GLU A 2 -2.80 -17.06 -7.55
CA GLU A 2 -1.81 -17.62 -6.61
C GLU A 2 -0.88 -18.65 -7.25
N VAL A 3 -1.42 -19.55 -8.08
CA VAL A 3 -0.63 -20.53 -8.86
C VAL A 3 0.41 -19.82 -9.72
N LEU A 4 0.03 -18.76 -10.44
CA LEU A 4 0.95 -17.99 -11.28
C LEU A 4 2.05 -17.31 -10.45
N ARG A 5 1.73 -16.73 -9.28
CA ARG A 5 2.71 -16.15 -8.37
C ARG A 5 3.74 -17.19 -7.90
N THR A 6 3.27 -18.35 -7.46
CA THR A 6 4.15 -19.43 -6.99
C THR A 6 5.03 -19.94 -8.14
N LEU A 7 4.47 -20.10 -9.34
CA LEU A 7 5.24 -20.48 -10.53
C LEU A 7 6.34 -19.46 -10.87
N MET A 8 6.09 -18.16 -10.67
CA MET A 8 7.08 -17.11 -10.95
C MET A 8 8.20 -17.08 -9.91
N VAL A 9 7.88 -17.32 -8.63
CA VAL A 9 8.89 -17.49 -7.58
C VAL A 9 9.75 -18.73 -7.87
N VAL A 10 9.13 -19.87 -8.18
CA VAL A 10 9.83 -21.10 -8.57
C VAL A 10 10.72 -20.88 -9.79
N ALA A 11 10.20 -20.19 -10.82
CA ALA A 11 10.97 -19.83 -12.01
C ALA A 11 12.18 -18.95 -11.66
N SER A 12 12.05 -18.02 -10.70
CA SER A 12 13.18 -17.19 -10.25
C SER A 12 14.28 -18.01 -9.56
N ILE A 13 13.88 -18.99 -8.74
CA ILE A 13 14.79 -19.92 -8.05
C ILE A 13 15.53 -20.79 -9.07
N PHE A 14 14.81 -21.33 -10.05
CA PHE A 14 15.41 -22.11 -11.12
C PHE A 14 16.37 -21.28 -11.98
N ALA A 15 15.97 -20.05 -12.33
CA ALA A 15 16.79 -19.15 -13.14
C ALA A 15 18.09 -18.77 -12.44
N ILE A 16 18.05 -18.41 -11.15
CA ILE A 16 19.26 -18.05 -10.40
C ILE A 16 20.18 -19.28 -10.21
N TYR A 17 19.62 -20.47 -9.96
CA TYR A 17 20.40 -21.71 -9.88
C TYR A 17 21.08 -22.03 -11.21
N ALA A 18 20.32 -22.06 -12.32
CA ALA A 18 20.85 -22.40 -13.63
C ALA A 18 21.97 -21.44 -14.06
N TYR A 19 21.77 -20.14 -13.81
CA TYR A 19 22.77 -19.11 -14.07
C TYR A 19 24.02 -19.29 -13.23
N THR A 20 23.89 -19.41 -11.90
CA THR A 20 25.04 -19.55 -11.00
C THR A 20 25.76 -20.88 -11.15
N TYR A 21 25.05 -21.96 -11.47
CA TYR A 21 25.61 -23.28 -11.75
C TYR A 21 26.57 -23.21 -12.94
N ARG A 22 26.14 -22.54 -14.02
CA ARG A 22 26.94 -22.41 -15.25
C ARG A 22 28.23 -21.63 -15.03
N ILE A 23 28.24 -20.67 -14.09
CA ILE A 23 29.37 -19.75 -13.88
C ILE A 23 30.29 -20.23 -12.76
N TYR A 24 29.72 -20.68 -11.64
CA TYR A 24 30.44 -20.96 -10.40
C TYR A 24 30.46 -22.45 -10.02
N GLY A 25 29.73 -23.30 -10.76
CA GLY A 25 29.60 -24.73 -10.48
C GLY A 25 28.52 -25.07 -9.45
N ALA A 26 28.36 -26.37 -9.19
CA ALA A 26 27.22 -26.91 -8.43
C ALA A 26 27.13 -26.41 -6.98
N LEU A 27 28.26 -26.40 -6.27
CA LEU A 27 28.27 -26.17 -4.82
C LEU A 27 28.00 -24.69 -4.46
N PRO A 28 28.64 -23.68 -5.09
CA PRO A 28 28.28 -22.28 -4.87
C PRO A 28 26.86 -21.98 -5.34
N ALA A 29 26.42 -22.56 -6.46
CA ALA A 29 25.06 -22.38 -6.96
C ALA A 29 24.01 -22.87 -5.97
N ALA A 30 24.24 -24.03 -5.34
CA ALA A 30 23.37 -24.55 -4.29
C ALA A 30 23.28 -23.59 -3.08
N LEU A 31 24.41 -23.07 -2.61
CA LEU A 31 24.46 -22.10 -1.50
C LEU A 31 23.72 -20.80 -1.84
N ILE A 32 23.99 -20.23 -3.02
CA ILE A 32 23.33 -18.99 -3.46
C ILE A 32 21.82 -19.20 -3.56
N THR A 33 21.41 -20.33 -4.13
CA THR A 33 19.99 -20.63 -4.35
C THR A 33 19.25 -20.86 -3.03
N THR A 34 19.84 -21.59 -2.07
CA THR A 34 19.22 -21.78 -0.76
C THR A 34 19.12 -20.48 0.01
N LEU A 35 20.17 -19.64 0.01
CA LEU A 35 20.13 -18.31 0.64
C LEU A 35 19.08 -17.39 0.01
N TYR A 36 19.01 -17.37 -1.32
CA TYR A 36 18.00 -16.62 -2.06
C TYR A 36 16.58 -17.06 -1.66
N ALA A 37 16.32 -18.36 -1.73
CA ALA A 37 15.01 -18.93 -1.42
C ALA A 37 14.64 -18.81 0.06
N SER A 38 15.62 -18.82 0.97
CA SER A 38 15.40 -18.70 2.41
C SER A 38 15.37 -17.25 2.91
N SER A 39 15.56 -16.24 2.06
CA SER A 39 15.59 -14.84 2.49
C SER A 39 14.23 -14.38 3.04
N GLY A 40 14.26 -13.58 4.12
CA GLY A 40 13.05 -13.01 4.73
C GLY A 40 12.22 -12.15 3.77
N LEU A 41 12.85 -11.54 2.78
CA LEU A 41 12.15 -10.80 1.73
C LEU A 41 11.39 -11.71 0.77
N MET A 42 11.93 -12.88 0.40
CA MET A 42 11.21 -13.84 -0.46
C MET A 42 9.96 -14.40 0.22
N ARG A 43 9.97 -14.54 1.56
CA ARG A 43 8.76 -14.81 2.36
C ARG A 43 7.71 -13.70 2.22
N THR A 44 8.16 -12.45 2.30
CA THR A 44 7.28 -11.27 2.23
C THR A 44 6.62 -11.14 0.85
N VAL A 45 7.29 -11.59 -0.21
CA VAL A 45 6.79 -11.50 -1.58
C VAL A 45 5.58 -12.40 -1.84
N ALA A 46 5.47 -13.52 -1.12
CA ALA A 46 4.29 -14.38 -1.16
C ALA A 46 3.04 -13.73 -0.54
N ILE A 47 3.19 -12.59 0.17
CA ILE A 47 2.12 -11.99 0.97
C ILE A 47 1.31 -10.93 0.22
N PHE A 48 1.95 -10.21 -0.71
CA PHE A 48 1.38 -8.98 -1.27
C PHE A 48 1.03 -9.12 -2.75
N TRP A 49 -0.06 -8.47 -3.16
CA TRP A 49 -0.38 -8.24 -4.57
C TRP A 49 0.63 -7.21 -5.11
N ASN A 50 1.46 -7.61 -6.08
CA ASN A 50 2.63 -6.88 -6.61
C ASN A 50 3.76 -6.56 -5.60
N PRO A 51 4.45 -7.60 -5.10
CA PRO A 51 5.75 -7.93 -5.68
C PRO A 51 5.88 -9.40 -6.12
N GLY A 52 4.82 -10.19 -6.14
CA GLY A 52 4.85 -11.61 -6.50
C GLY A 52 5.58 -11.97 -7.81
N PHE A 53 5.59 -11.06 -8.79
CA PHE A 53 6.28 -11.22 -10.08
C PHE A 53 7.71 -10.67 -10.08
N MET A 54 8.03 -9.77 -9.14
CA MET A 54 9.28 -9.04 -9.11
C MET A 54 10.53 -9.91 -8.92
N PRO A 55 10.52 -11.03 -8.15
CA PRO A 55 11.69 -11.89 -8.01
C PRO A 55 12.20 -12.41 -9.35
N LEU A 56 11.30 -12.86 -10.23
CA LEU A 56 11.70 -13.35 -11.55
C LEU A 56 12.34 -12.24 -12.38
N PHE A 57 11.70 -11.06 -12.45
CA PHE A 57 12.27 -9.92 -13.16
C PHE A 57 13.60 -9.46 -12.56
N ALA A 58 13.74 -9.44 -11.23
CA ALA A 58 14.98 -9.09 -10.55
C ALA A 58 16.12 -10.02 -10.94
N VAL A 59 15.88 -11.35 -10.94
CA VAL A 59 16.86 -12.35 -11.37
C VAL A 59 17.18 -12.15 -12.86
N LEU A 60 16.18 -12.09 -13.74
CA LEU A 60 16.41 -11.97 -15.18
C LEU A 60 17.15 -10.67 -15.56
N ILE A 61 16.79 -9.54 -14.93
CA ILE A 61 17.48 -8.26 -15.12
C ILE A 61 18.94 -8.37 -14.65
N THR A 62 19.16 -8.90 -13.44
CA THR A 62 20.51 -9.08 -12.88
C THR A 62 21.39 -9.97 -13.77
N VAL A 63 20.84 -11.08 -14.28
CA VAL A 63 21.53 -12.02 -15.18
C VAL A 63 21.84 -11.38 -16.53
N THR A 64 20.91 -10.63 -17.11
CA THR A 64 21.12 -9.95 -18.41
C THR A 64 22.09 -8.77 -18.30
N MET A 65 22.12 -8.09 -17.15
CA MET A 65 23.12 -7.06 -16.84
C MET A 65 24.53 -7.66 -16.79
N ASP A 66 24.72 -8.81 -16.13
CA ASP A 66 26.00 -9.52 -16.12
C ASP A 66 26.41 -9.99 -17.52
N ALA A 67 25.47 -10.62 -18.26
CA ALA A 67 25.72 -11.06 -19.64
C ALA A 67 26.21 -9.91 -20.54
N TYR A 68 25.60 -8.73 -20.41
CA TYR A 68 26.05 -7.55 -21.14
C TYR A 68 27.45 -7.09 -20.72
N LEU A 69 27.78 -7.09 -19.42
CA LEU A 69 29.11 -6.69 -18.94
C LEU A 69 30.22 -7.64 -19.44
N ARG A 70 29.91 -8.93 -19.62
CA ARG A 70 30.85 -9.93 -20.14
C ARG A 70 30.98 -9.89 -21.66
N HIS A 71 29.87 -9.85 -22.37
CA HIS A 71 29.85 -10.09 -23.82
C HIS A 71 29.64 -8.84 -24.66
N LYS A 72 29.16 -7.75 -24.06
CA LYS A 72 28.85 -6.49 -24.73
C LYS A 72 27.95 -6.71 -25.96
N ASN A 73 26.97 -7.60 -25.87
CA ASN A 73 26.07 -7.92 -26.98
C ASN A 73 24.86 -6.97 -26.99
N LYS A 74 24.45 -6.53 -28.20
CA LYS A 74 23.25 -5.71 -28.40
C LYS A 74 21.98 -6.40 -27.89
N ARG A 75 21.91 -7.74 -28.01
CA ARG A 75 20.79 -8.53 -27.49
C ARG A 75 20.65 -8.37 -25.98
N ASP A 76 21.75 -8.38 -25.24
CA ASP A 76 21.70 -8.38 -23.78
C ASP A 76 21.26 -7.01 -23.24
N ILE A 77 21.79 -5.91 -23.82
CA ILE A 77 21.34 -4.56 -23.43
C ILE A 77 19.87 -4.30 -23.83
N PHE A 78 19.41 -4.84 -24.98
CA PHE A 78 17.98 -4.82 -25.32
C PHE A 78 17.15 -5.48 -24.22
N LEU A 79 17.54 -6.69 -23.80
CA LEU A 79 16.83 -7.45 -22.77
C LEU A 79 16.86 -6.78 -21.40
N VAL A 80 17.98 -6.18 -20.99
CA VAL A 80 18.08 -5.42 -19.74
C VAL A 80 17.01 -4.33 -19.70
N PHE A 81 16.92 -3.52 -20.76
CA PHE A 81 15.98 -2.40 -20.81
C PHE A 81 14.53 -2.84 -21.06
N LEU A 82 14.30 -3.90 -21.86
CA LEU A 82 12.98 -4.51 -22.06
C LEU A 82 12.41 -5.05 -20.75
N LEU A 83 13.18 -5.88 -20.05
CA LEU A 83 12.78 -6.47 -18.77
C LEU A 83 12.59 -5.38 -17.72
N SER A 84 13.47 -4.37 -17.71
CA SER A 84 13.33 -3.23 -16.79
C SER A 84 12.09 -2.40 -17.07
N ALA A 85 11.73 -2.18 -18.34
CA ALA A 85 10.52 -1.47 -18.72
C ALA A 85 9.26 -2.24 -18.31
N ILE A 86 9.18 -3.55 -18.59
CA ILE A 86 8.06 -4.40 -18.16
C ILE A 86 7.97 -4.41 -16.63
N ALA A 87 9.10 -4.61 -15.94
CA ALA A 87 9.15 -4.65 -14.50
C ALA A 87 8.80 -3.29 -13.87
N SER A 88 9.16 -2.17 -14.49
CA SER A 88 8.84 -0.82 -14.00
C SER A 88 7.35 -0.51 -14.03
N GLN A 89 6.60 -1.12 -14.96
CA GLN A 89 5.13 -1.05 -15.01
C GLN A 89 4.48 -1.81 -13.85
N ILE A 90 5.16 -2.82 -13.31
CA ILE A 90 4.73 -3.55 -12.12
C ILE A 90 5.15 -2.80 -10.86
N HIS A 91 6.41 -2.34 -10.80
CA HIS A 91 6.96 -1.66 -9.63
C HIS A 91 8.18 -0.77 -9.94
N GLN A 92 8.17 0.47 -9.44
CA GLN A 92 9.22 1.49 -9.70
C GLN A 92 10.62 1.18 -9.14
N GLN A 93 10.75 0.22 -8.22
CA GLN A 93 12.00 -0.17 -7.54
C GLN A 93 13.11 -0.67 -8.50
N VAL A 94 12.76 -1.04 -9.73
CA VAL A 94 13.69 -1.43 -10.80
C VAL A 94 14.73 -0.32 -11.08
N ILE A 95 14.40 0.94 -10.76
CA ILE A 95 15.35 2.05 -10.88
C ILE A 95 16.63 1.83 -10.08
N PHE A 96 16.59 1.10 -8.96
CA PHE A 96 17.79 0.77 -8.17
C PHE A 96 18.74 -0.14 -8.94
N LEU A 97 18.21 -1.12 -9.69
CA LEU A 97 19.01 -1.99 -10.55
C LEU A 97 19.62 -1.21 -11.71
N LEU A 98 18.83 -0.33 -12.35
CA LEU A 98 19.32 0.52 -13.44
C LEU A 98 20.40 1.49 -12.98
N ALA A 99 20.27 2.08 -11.78
CA ALA A 99 21.28 2.94 -11.19
C ALA A 99 22.58 2.16 -10.91
N ALA A 100 22.49 0.98 -10.31
CA ALA A 100 23.65 0.12 -10.07
C ALA A 100 24.33 -0.31 -11.37
N PHE A 101 23.55 -0.63 -12.41
CA PHE A 101 24.07 -0.98 -13.72
C PHE A 101 24.78 0.20 -14.39
N ALA A 102 24.21 1.40 -14.34
CA ALA A 102 24.86 2.60 -14.85
C ALA A 102 26.20 2.86 -14.14
N LEU A 103 26.24 2.71 -12.81
CA LEU A 103 27.50 2.80 -12.04
C LEU A 103 28.52 1.75 -12.49
N ALA A 104 28.10 0.50 -12.70
CA ALA A 104 28.97 -0.56 -13.19
C ALA A 104 29.51 -0.27 -14.61
N LEU A 105 28.67 0.21 -15.53
CA LEU A 105 29.09 0.58 -16.89
C LEU A 105 30.13 1.69 -16.89
N VAL A 106 29.91 2.73 -16.07
CA VAL A 106 30.83 3.86 -15.92
C VAL A 106 32.15 3.39 -15.30
N TRP A 107 32.09 2.63 -14.21
CA TRP A 107 33.27 2.20 -13.47
C TRP A 107 34.15 1.24 -14.28
N PHE A 108 33.55 0.25 -14.94
CA PHE A 108 34.26 -0.73 -15.76
C PHE A 108 34.46 -0.30 -17.22
N ARG A 109 34.08 0.93 -17.57
CA ARG A 109 34.19 1.51 -18.92
C ARG A 109 33.60 0.61 -20.02
N VAL A 110 32.48 -0.05 -19.74
CA VAL A 110 31.79 -0.92 -20.71
C VAL A 110 30.86 -0.05 -21.57
N TRP A 111 31.44 0.74 -22.47
CA TRP A 111 30.71 1.68 -23.32
C TRP A 111 30.35 1.04 -24.67
N GLY A 112 29.06 0.96 -24.98
CA GLY A 112 28.60 0.61 -26.33
C GLY A 112 28.68 1.80 -27.28
N GLY A 113 28.77 1.54 -28.59
CA GLY A 113 28.56 2.58 -29.60
C GLY A 113 27.09 3.01 -29.65
N TRP A 114 26.77 4.02 -30.48
CA TRP A 114 25.40 4.55 -30.65
C TRP A 114 24.34 3.48 -30.90
N CYS A 115 24.68 2.39 -31.60
CA CYS A 115 23.76 1.27 -31.81
C CYS A 115 23.27 0.63 -30.49
N HIS A 116 24.12 0.57 -29.45
CA HIS A 116 23.74 0.00 -28.15
C HIS A 116 22.76 0.93 -27.42
N VAL A 117 23.01 2.24 -27.49
CA VAL A 117 22.11 3.26 -26.94
C VAL A 117 20.75 3.21 -27.63
N PHE A 118 20.75 3.11 -28.96
CA PHE A 118 19.52 2.95 -29.74
C PHE A 118 18.76 1.68 -29.34
N VAL A 119 19.44 0.54 -29.27
CA VAL A 119 18.83 -0.73 -28.90
C VAL A 119 18.31 -0.73 -27.45
N ALA A 120 19.02 -0.08 -26.51
CA ALA A 120 18.55 0.14 -25.15
C ALA A 120 17.26 0.98 -25.13
N PHE A 121 17.24 2.07 -25.90
CA PHE A 121 16.08 2.95 -26.02
C PHE A 121 14.87 2.20 -26.62
N VAL A 122 15.07 1.42 -27.69
CA VAL A 122 14.02 0.60 -28.29
C VAL A 122 13.54 -0.46 -27.30
N GLY A 123 14.44 -1.16 -26.61
CA GLY A 123 14.08 -2.14 -25.57
C GLY A 123 13.22 -1.53 -24.47
N PHE A 124 13.57 -0.33 -24.00
CA PHE A 124 12.82 0.35 -22.95
C PHE A 124 11.45 0.85 -23.44
N THR A 125 11.38 1.43 -24.64
CA THR A 125 10.15 2.06 -25.16
C THR A 125 9.16 1.06 -25.73
N PHE A 126 9.62 -0.10 -26.21
CA PHE A 126 8.77 -1.10 -26.85
C PHE A 126 7.56 -1.54 -25.99
N PRO A 127 7.71 -1.88 -24.69
CA PRO A 127 6.58 -2.21 -23.82
C PRO A 127 5.58 -1.05 -23.63
N PHE A 128 6.02 0.18 -23.83
CA PHE A 128 5.18 1.38 -23.72
C PHE A 128 4.60 1.82 -25.07
N ALA A 129 4.92 1.15 -26.18
CA ALA A 129 4.61 1.63 -27.52
C ALA A 129 3.12 1.97 -27.72
N ILE A 130 2.21 1.10 -27.28
CA ILE A 130 0.76 1.33 -27.39
C ILE A 130 0.34 2.57 -26.57
N PHE A 131 0.89 2.72 -25.36
CA PHE A 131 0.63 3.89 -24.52
C PHE A 131 1.18 5.17 -25.15
N LEU A 132 2.42 5.13 -25.64
CA LEU A 132 3.08 6.27 -26.28
C LEU A 132 2.37 6.70 -27.57
N ILE A 133 1.86 5.75 -28.37
CA ILE A 133 1.06 6.05 -29.57
C ILE A 133 -0.22 6.80 -29.17
N LYS A 134 -0.92 6.33 -28.13
CA LYS A 134 -2.13 6.99 -27.62
C LYS A 134 -1.85 8.36 -27.00
N GLU A 135 -0.72 8.51 -26.30
CA GLU A 135 -0.28 9.79 -25.74
C GLU A 135 0.14 10.79 -26.83
N ALA A 136 0.85 10.34 -27.86
CA ALA A 136 1.29 11.18 -28.97
C ALA A 136 0.09 11.76 -29.73
N GLN A 137 -0.98 10.96 -29.94
CA GLN A 137 -2.25 11.43 -30.51
C GLN A 137 -2.92 12.52 -29.66
N ALA A 138 -2.66 12.56 -28.36
CA ALA A 138 -3.25 13.50 -27.42
C ALA A 138 -2.32 14.67 -27.02
N GLY A 139 -1.08 14.72 -27.52
CA GLY A 139 -0.09 15.76 -27.17
C GLY A 139 0.66 15.54 -25.85
N PHE A 140 0.83 14.28 -25.41
CA PHE A 140 1.52 13.86 -24.17
C PHE A 140 1.00 14.41 -22.81
N PRO A 141 -0.31 14.64 -22.61
CA PRO A 141 -0.82 15.24 -21.37
C PRO A 141 -0.61 14.35 -20.15
N ARG A 142 -0.66 13.01 -20.29
CA ARG A 142 -0.53 12.07 -19.15
C ARG A 142 0.93 11.79 -18.82
N MET A 143 1.84 11.82 -19.80
CA MET A 143 3.29 11.77 -19.53
C MET A 143 3.74 13.00 -18.73
N SER A 144 3.28 14.20 -19.08
CA SER A 144 3.58 15.43 -18.33
C SER A 144 3.14 15.32 -16.86
N ASP A 145 1.93 14.81 -16.62
CA ASP A 145 1.40 14.55 -15.27
C ASP A 145 2.19 13.44 -14.54
N MET A 146 2.57 12.36 -15.24
CA MET A 146 3.34 11.25 -14.66
C MET A 146 4.77 11.67 -14.26
N PHE A 147 5.45 12.50 -15.06
CA PHE A 147 6.76 13.05 -14.70
C PHE A 147 6.67 13.96 -13.47
N GLN A 148 5.65 14.82 -13.39
CA GLN A 148 5.40 15.60 -12.17
C GLN A 148 5.14 14.69 -10.96
N ARG A 149 4.36 13.62 -11.12
CA ARG A 149 4.12 12.65 -10.05
C ARG A 149 5.40 11.89 -9.67
N LEU A 150 6.30 11.53 -10.59
CA LEU A 150 7.56 10.85 -10.24
C LEU A 150 8.47 11.68 -9.32
N PHE A 151 8.48 13.00 -9.46
CA PHE A 151 9.31 13.91 -8.66
C PHE A 151 8.58 14.58 -7.47
N VAL A 152 7.25 14.66 -7.50
CA VAL A 152 6.42 15.39 -6.51
C VAL A 152 5.49 14.45 -5.72
N SER A 153 5.43 13.18 -6.08
CA SER A 153 4.66 12.18 -5.34
C SER A 153 5.25 11.96 -3.96
N GLN A 154 4.42 12.21 -2.95
CA GLN A 154 4.66 11.83 -1.56
C GLN A 154 4.86 10.31 -1.36
N TYR A 155 4.67 9.47 -2.40
CA TYR A 155 4.98 8.04 -2.37
C TYR A 155 6.46 7.69 -2.57
N VAL A 156 7.30 8.65 -3.01
CA VAL A 156 8.76 8.42 -3.18
C VAL A 156 9.58 9.09 -2.08
N GLY A 157 8.99 9.99 -1.29
CA GLY A 157 9.65 10.55 -0.13
C GLY A 157 8.68 11.40 0.67
N HIS A 158 8.31 10.93 1.86
CA HIS A 158 7.70 11.79 2.85
C HIS A 158 8.79 12.51 3.65
N GLY A 159 8.64 13.83 3.76
CA GLY A 159 9.55 14.75 4.44
C GLY A 159 9.49 14.66 5.96
N SER A 160 9.88 13.51 6.52
CA SER A 160 10.43 13.48 7.88
C SER A 160 11.95 13.43 7.75
N PRO A 161 12.69 14.47 8.14
CA PRO A 161 14.13 14.35 8.30
C PRO A 161 14.38 13.38 9.46
N PHE A 162 14.94 12.22 9.13
CA PHE A 162 15.75 11.42 10.05
C PHE A 162 15.10 11.07 11.41
N SER A 163 14.11 10.15 11.43
CA SER A 163 13.89 9.35 12.65
C SER A 163 14.78 8.10 12.58
N PHE A 164 15.90 8.14 13.29
CA PHE A 164 16.85 7.04 13.42
C PHE A 164 16.40 6.07 14.51
N ASP A 165 16.01 4.86 14.11
CA ASP A 165 16.20 3.66 14.94
C ASP A 165 17.07 2.71 14.12
N ASP A 166 18.36 2.68 14.42
CA ASP A 166 19.36 1.88 13.68
C ASP A 166 19.08 0.37 13.76
N ILE A 167 18.37 -0.06 14.81
CA ILE A 167 17.95 -1.45 15.04
C ILE A 167 17.02 -1.94 13.90
N LEU A 168 16.04 -1.12 13.50
CA LEU A 168 15.09 -1.46 12.41
C LEU A 168 15.78 -1.54 11.04
N LYS A 169 16.85 -0.76 10.82
CA LYS A 169 17.62 -0.77 9.55
C LYS A 169 18.53 -1.98 9.45
N LEU A 170 19.19 -2.36 10.54
CA LEU A 170 20.00 -3.57 10.60
C LEU A 170 19.15 -4.83 10.41
N GLU A 171 17.95 -4.86 11.00
CA GLU A 171 16.97 -5.92 10.79
C GLU A 171 16.52 -6.02 9.33
N LEU A 172 16.21 -4.88 8.69
CA LEU A 172 15.84 -4.82 7.27
C LEU A 172 16.95 -5.34 6.34
N PHE A 173 18.19 -4.95 6.62
CA PHE A 173 19.37 -5.43 5.89
C PHE A 173 19.61 -6.93 6.13
N GLY A 174 19.42 -7.38 7.37
CA GLY A 174 19.37 -8.78 7.73
C GLY A 174 18.37 -9.54 6.86
N ARG A 175 17.14 -9.03 6.67
CA ARG A 175 16.08 -9.69 5.87
C ARG A 175 16.39 -9.80 4.38
N VAL A 176 17.22 -8.91 3.84
CA VAL A 176 17.73 -9.00 2.45
C VAL A 176 18.71 -10.16 2.30
N ILE A 177 19.56 -10.36 3.30
CA ILE A 177 20.67 -11.32 3.26
C ILE A 177 20.25 -12.72 3.71
N SER A 178 19.50 -12.81 4.83
CA SER A 178 19.23 -14.08 5.49
C SER A 178 18.04 -14.07 6.47
N SER A 179 17.79 -12.97 7.19
CA SER A 179 16.94 -12.92 8.40
C SER A 179 15.58 -13.57 8.22
N SER A 180 15.36 -14.60 9.02
CA SER A 180 14.13 -15.39 9.02
C SER A 180 13.74 -15.91 10.42
N ALA A 181 14.35 -15.39 11.49
CA ALA A 181 14.28 -15.98 12.82
C ALA A 181 12.94 -15.76 13.56
N ASP A 182 12.30 -14.58 13.43
CA ASP A 182 11.01 -14.23 14.08
C ASP A 182 9.91 -15.32 14.01
N PRO A 183 9.66 -15.99 12.86
CA PRO A 183 8.65 -17.05 12.79
C PRO A 183 8.98 -18.31 13.62
N TYR A 184 10.23 -18.53 14.01
CA TYR A 184 10.63 -19.72 14.79
C TYR A 184 10.18 -19.63 16.25
N ARG A 185 10.22 -18.42 16.84
CA ARG A 185 9.73 -18.15 18.20
C ARG A 185 8.24 -18.42 18.35
N GLY A 186 7.47 -18.01 17.35
CA GLY A 186 6.02 -18.22 17.32
C GLY A 186 5.59 -19.68 17.17
N LEU A 187 6.45 -20.56 16.62
CA LEU A 187 6.10 -21.95 16.31
C LEU A 187 6.43 -22.93 17.44
N ILE A 188 7.65 -22.90 17.98
CA ILE A 188 8.11 -23.90 18.95
C ILE A 188 7.60 -23.56 20.35
N GLY A 189 7.39 -22.26 20.64
CA GLY A 189 7.00 -21.77 21.95
C GLY A 189 8.05 -22.06 23.04
N GLY A 190 7.86 -21.44 24.20
CA GLY A 190 8.75 -21.65 25.36
C GLY A 190 10.23 -21.40 25.07
N GLU A 191 11.10 -22.05 25.85
CA GLU A 191 12.56 -21.87 25.78
C GLU A 191 13.19 -22.50 24.53
N LEU A 192 12.65 -23.59 24.00
CA LEU A 192 13.12 -24.19 22.75
C LEU A 192 12.90 -23.28 21.54
N GLY A 193 11.80 -22.52 21.52
CA GLY A 193 11.56 -21.49 20.49
C GLY A 193 12.51 -20.31 20.60
N ARG A 194 12.80 -19.86 21.83
CA ARG A 194 13.81 -18.81 22.09
C ARG A 194 15.21 -19.26 21.69
N LEU A 195 15.61 -20.49 22.01
CA LEU A 195 16.91 -21.06 21.63
C LEU A 195 17.05 -21.20 20.11
N SER A 196 15.97 -21.58 19.43
CA SER A 196 15.95 -21.71 17.96
C SER A 196 16.00 -20.35 17.26
N GLU A 197 15.24 -19.37 17.76
CA GLU A 197 15.29 -17.97 17.31
C GLU A 197 16.72 -17.43 17.47
N PHE A 198 17.29 -17.53 18.67
CA PHE A 198 18.65 -17.07 18.97
C PHE A 198 19.71 -17.75 18.09
N GLY A 199 19.61 -19.07 17.89
CA GLY A 199 20.54 -19.81 17.03
C GLY A 199 20.48 -19.37 15.56
N LEU A 200 19.28 -19.05 15.05
CA LEU A 200 19.11 -18.58 13.68
C LEU A 200 19.51 -17.12 13.50
N GLU A 201 19.20 -16.25 14.47
CA GLU A 201 19.69 -14.86 14.49
C GLU A 201 21.21 -14.81 14.51
N SER A 202 21.84 -15.68 15.31
CA SER A 202 23.30 -15.81 15.36
C SER A 202 23.87 -16.26 14.02
N LEU A 203 23.23 -17.23 13.36
CA LEU A 203 23.63 -17.67 12.02
C LEU A 203 23.44 -16.54 10.98
N ASP A 204 22.36 -15.78 11.06
CA ASP A 204 22.08 -14.66 10.17
C ASP A 204 23.13 -13.55 10.36
N LEU A 205 23.53 -13.26 11.59
CA LEU A 205 24.62 -12.33 11.90
C LEU A 205 25.95 -12.80 11.29
N VAL A 206 26.26 -14.10 11.38
CA VAL A 206 27.46 -14.69 10.76
C VAL A 206 27.41 -14.56 9.24
N ILE A 207 26.27 -14.84 8.60
CA ILE A 207 26.10 -14.69 7.15
C ILE A 207 26.28 -13.22 6.75
N VAL A 208 25.70 -12.28 7.49
CA VAL A 208 25.87 -10.83 7.26
C VAL A 208 27.35 -10.44 7.38
N ALA A 209 28.03 -10.87 8.44
CA ALA A 209 29.45 -10.57 8.65
C ALA A 209 30.34 -11.10 7.52
N ILE A 210 30.13 -12.37 7.11
CA ILE A 210 30.84 -12.98 5.97
C ILE A 210 30.55 -12.20 4.68
N THR A 211 29.30 -11.82 4.44
CA THR A 211 28.89 -11.07 3.25
C THR A 211 29.55 -9.71 3.21
N VAL A 212 29.50 -8.94 4.30
CA VAL A 212 30.13 -7.62 4.39
C VAL A 212 31.65 -7.72 4.23
N GLY A 213 32.28 -8.71 4.87
CA GLY A 213 33.72 -8.98 4.71
C GLY A 213 34.09 -9.30 3.26
N PHE A 214 33.30 -10.15 2.59
CA PHE A 214 33.52 -10.49 1.18
C PHE A 214 33.31 -9.28 0.27
N VAL A 215 32.26 -8.49 0.49
CA VAL A 215 32.03 -7.22 -0.22
C VAL A 215 33.21 -6.28 -0.04
N ALA A 216 33.74 -6.12 1.17
CA ALA A 216 34.91 -5.27 1.41
C ALA A 216 36.15 -5.75 0.63
N VAL A 217 36.40 -7.06 0.57
CA VAL A 217 37.48 -7.64 -0.25
C VAL A 217 37.28 -7.36 -1.73
N VAL A 218 36.06 -7.54 -2.25
CA VAL A 218 35.73 -7.27 -3.65
C VAL A 218 35.87 -5.78 -3.96
N VAL A 219 35.36 -4.89 -3.09
CA VAL A 219 35.55 -3.43 -3.20
C VAL A 219 37.03 -3.08 -3.23
N GLN A 220 37.85 -3.66 -2.35
CA GLN A 220 39.28 -3.41 -2.34
C GLN A 220 39.94 -3.84 -3.67
N LYS A 221 39.54 -4.99 -4.24
CA LYS A 221 40.03 -5.44 -5.57
C LYS A 221 39.61 -4.47 -6.68
N ILE A 222 38.36 -4.02 -6.66
CA ILE A 222 37.82 -3.05 -7.63
C ILE A 222 38.53 -1.70 -7.52
N CYS A 223 38.75 -1.19 -6.30
CA CYS A 223 39.43 0.08 -6.03
C CYS A 223 40.93 0.04 -6.32
N ARG A 224 41.56 -1.15 -6.32
CA ARG A 224 42.96 -1.33 -6.76
C ARG A 224 43.12 -1.37 -8.28
N GLN A 225 42.03 -1.51 -9.02
CA GLN A 225 42.00 -1.43 -10.48
C GLN A 225 41.09 -0.29 -10.95
N PRO A 226 41.24 0.93 -10.42
CA PRO A 226 40.37 2.02 -10.85
C PRO A 226 40.69 2.30 -12.31
N PHE A 227 39.66 2.29 -13.15
CA PHE A 227 39.79 2.64 -14.57
C PHE A 227 40.70 1.73 -15.41
N ALA A 228 40.95 0.49 -14.97
CA ALA A 228 41.67 -0.48 -15.78
C ALA A 228 40.95 -0.66 -17.14
N PRO A 229 41.65 -0.55 -18.29
CA PRO A 229 41.01 -0.56 -19.61
C PRO A 229 40.37 -1.91 -19.97
N ASN A 230 40.74 -2.99 -19.27
CA ASN A 230 40.14 -4.33 -19.37
C ASN A 230 40.20 -5.01 -17.99
N PRO A 231 39.25 -4.72 -17.07
CA PRO A 231 39.14 -5.49 -15.83
C PRO A 231 38.85 -6.95 -16.20
N SER A 232 39.37 -7.90 -15.41
CA SER A 232 39.16 -9.32 -15.72
C SER A 232 37.67 -9.65 -15.79
N ASP A 233 37.30 -10.62 -16.63
CA ASP A 233 35.91 -11.08 -16.76
C ASP A 233 35.36 -11.72 -15.48
N GLU A 234 36.22 -11.92 -14.48
CA GLU A 234 35.87 -12.36 -13.13
C GLU A 234 35.48 -11.19 -12.20
N ILE A 235 36.06 -9.99 -12.38
CA ILE A 235 35.84 -8.82 -11.50
C ILE A 235 34.57 -8.04 -11.89
N LYS A 236 34.26 -7.88 -13.19
CA LYS A 236 33.08 -7.12 -13.65
C LYS A 236 31.75 -7.64 -13.04
N PRO A 237 31.49 -8.97 -13.02
CA PRO A 237 30.28 -9.55 -12.42
C PRO A 237 30.17 -9.26 -10.93
N LEU A 238 31.25 -9.51 -10.19
CA LEU A 238 31.32 -9.28 -8.75
C LEU A 238 31.11 -7.80 -8.42
N GLY A 239 31.67 -6.92 -9.23
CA GLY A 239 31.47 -5.48 -9.10
C GLY A 239 30.05 -5.04 -9.35
N LEU A 240 29.35 -5.58 -10.35
CA LEU A 240 27.93 -5.33 -10.56
C LEU A 240 27.12 -5.69 -9.31
N PHE A 241 27.33 -6.89 -8.75
CA PHE A 241 26.60 -7.31 -7.55
C PHE A 241 26.92 -6.43 -6.35
N VAL A 242 28.19 -6.01 -6.19
CA VAL A 242 28.58 -5.03 -5.16
C VAL A 242 27.90 -3.69 -5.37
N PHE A 243 27.81 -3.16 -6.60
CA PHE A 243 27.10 -1.91 -6.86
C PHE A 243 25.61 -2.02 -6.52
N ILE A 244 24.96 -3.14 -6.88
CA ILE A 244 23.55 -3.40 -6.52
C ILE A 244 23.41 -3.44 -4.98
N PHE A 245 24.31 -4.12 -4.29
CA PHE A 245 24.34 -4.22 -2.84
C PHE A 245 24.58 -2.86 -2.15
N LEU A 246 25.49 -2.04 -2.67
CA LEU A 246 25.77 -0.70 -2.14
C LEU A 246 24.60 0.26 -2.35
N VAL A 247 23.93 0.19 -3.51
CA VAL A 247 22.67 0.94 -3.74
C VAL A 247 21.63 0.52 -2.69
N CYS A 248 21.51 -0.76 -2.37
CA CYS A 248 20.65 -1.24 -1.27
C CYS A 248 21.01 -0.60 0.07
N ALA A 249 22.30 -0.60 0.42
CA ALA A 249 22.77 -0.05 1.68
C ALA A 249 22.46 1.46 1.77
N VAL A 250 22.73 2.24 0.72
CA VAL A 250 22.44 3.68 0.69
C VAL A 250 20.94 3.94 0.81
N VAL A 251 20.12 3.20 0.05
CA VAL A 251 18.65 3.32 0.07
C VAL A 251 18.08 2.97 1.45
N THR A 252 18.60 1.92 2.10
CA THR A 252 18.20 1.50 3.44
C THR A 252 18.64 2.49 4.53
N VAL A 253 19.83 3.09 4.39
CA VAL A 253 20.35 4.07 5.36
C VAL A 253 19.62 5.41 5.26
N LYS A 254 19.28 5.86 4.04
CA LYS A 254 18.75 7.21 3.77
C LYS A 254 17.23 7.31 3.62
N GLY A 255 16.49 6.20 3.53
CA GLY A 255 15.07 6.24 3.13
C GLY A 255 14.08 5.56 4.08
N TYR A 256 12.81 5.96 3.99
CA TYR A 256 11.64 5.22 4.50
C TYR A 256 11.30 4.08 3.54
N VAL A 257 12.14 3.04 3.50
CA VAL A 257 11.96 1.94 2.55
C VAL A 257 11.15 0.81 3.17
N ILE A 258 9.95 0.59 2.66
CA ILE A 258 9.15 -0.58 3.01
C ILE A 258 9.85 -1.82 2.44
N GLY A 259 10.10 -2.87 3.25
CA GLY A 259 10.91 -4.03 2.87
C GLY A 259 10.54 -4.69 1.52
N ARG A 260 9.28 -4.60 1.10
CA ARG A 260 8.83 -5.06 -0.24
C ARG A 260 9.56 -4.40 -1.42
N HIS A 261 10.14 -3.22 -1.21
CA HIS A 261 10.88 -2.44 -2.23
C HIS A 261 12.35 -2.87 -2.38
N LEU A 262 12.82 -3.79 -1.54
CA LEU A 262 14.18 -4.31 -1.57
C LEU A 262 14.28 -5.69 -2.24
N VAL A 263 13.15 -6.29 -2.64
CA VAL A 263 13.11 -7.60 -3.31
C VAL A 263 14.00 -7.64 -4.55
N VAL A 264 14.12 -6.52 -5.27
CA VAL A 264 14.92 -6.44 -6.49
C VAL A 264 16.42 -6.62 -6.27
N ILE A 265 16.91 -6.48 -5.03
CA ILE A 265 18.34 -6.55 -4.68
C ILE A 265 18.72 -7.93 -4.14
N VAL A 266 17.74 -8.71 -3.67
CA VAL A 266 17.94 -10.04 -3.09
C VAL A 266 18.78 -10.99 -3.97
N PRO A 267 18.63 -11.04 -5.32
CA PRO A 267 19.49 -11.89 -6.15
C PRO A 267 20.98 -11.57 -6.00
N ALA A 268 21.35 -10.28 -6.03
CA ALA A 268 22.74 -9.85 -5.91
C ALA A 268 23.30 -10.11 -4.50
N ALA A 269 22.48 -9.85 -3.47
CA ALA A 269 22.85 -10.15 -2.09
C ALA A 269 23.10 -11.64 -1.88
N ALA A 270 22.20 -12.51 -2.35
CA ALA A 270 22.36 -13.95 -2.25
C ALA A 270 23.60 -14.47 -3.00
N ILE A 271 23.91 -13.92 -4.18
CA ILE A 271 25.13 -14.25 -4.92
C ILE A 271 26.38 -13.90 -4.10
N LEU A 272 26.45 -12.67 -3.56
CA LEU A 272 27.58 -12.21 -2.75
C LEU A 272 27.73 -13.02 -1.46
N SER A 273 26.63 -13.33 -0.76
CA SER A 273 26.62 -14.13 0.45
C SER A 273 27.06 -15.57 0.18
N GLY A 274 26.52 -16.22 -0.85
CA GLY A 274 26.87 -17.60 -1.18
C GLY A 274 28.32 -17.76 -1.63
N LEU A 275 28.83 -16.81 -2.43
CA LEU A 275 30.26 -16.77 -2.79
C LEU A 275 31.14 -16.45 -1.59
N GLY A 276 30.72 -15.51 -0.73
CA GLY A 276 31.43 -15.18 0.50
C GLY A 276 31.60 -16.39 1.41
N ILE A 277 30.54 -17.15 1.67
CA ILE A 277 30.59 -18.40 2.45
C ILE A 277 31.49 -19.43 1.78
N TYR A 278 31.33 -19.65 0.47
CA TYR A 278 32.15 -20.60 -0.26
C TYR A 278 33.65 -20.28 -0.15
N HIS A 279 34.04 -19.02 -0.36
CA HIS A 279 35.42 -18.58 -0.27
C HIS A 279 35.93 -18.60 1.17
N PHE A 280 35.13 -18.18 2.15
CA PHE A 280 35.49 -18.21 3.57
C PHE A 280 35.79 -19.64 4.04
N VAL A 281 34.89 -20.59 3.77
CA VAL A 281 35.09 -22.00 4.13
C VAL A 281 36.27 -22.60 3.38
N THR A 282 36.43 -22.29 2.09
CA THR A 282 37.58 -22.77 1.30
C THR A 282 38.91 -22.22 1.80
N TRP A 283 38.93 -20.98 2.30
CA TRP A 283 40.10 -20.37 2.91
C TRP A 283 40.39 -20.99 4.29
N ALA A 284 39.39 -21.09 5.16
CA ALA A 284 39.53 -21.70 6.49
C ALA A 284 39.94 -23.18 6.41
N ALA A 285 39.48 -23.90 5.37
CA ALA A 285 39.84 -25.28 5.11
C ALA A 285 41.27 -25.46 4.56
N ARG A 286 42.05 -24.40 4.33
CA ARG A 286 43.49 -24.52 4.03
C ARG A 286 44.30 -24.91 5.28
N GLU A 287 43.75 -24.65 6.46
CA GLU A 287 44.21 -25.17 7.75
C GLU A 287 43.61 -26.58 8.00
N ALA A 288 43.80 -27.17 9.19
CA ALA A 288 43.54 -28.57 9.60
C ALA A 288 42.18 -29.26 9.23
N ILE A 289 41.26 -28.56 8.54
CA ILE A 289 39.89 -28.96 8.22
C ILE A 289 39.65 -29.25 6.72
N TYR A 290 40.71 -29.28 5.89
CA TYR A 290 40.62 -29.61 4.44
C TYR A 290 39.73 -30.82 4.09
N PRO A 291 39.83 -31.98 4.80
CA PRO A 291 39.00 -33.14 4.51
C PRO A 291 37.49 -32.87 4.70
N TYR A 292 37.14 -31.93 5.57
CA TYR A 292 35.78 -31.62 5.96
C TYR A 292 35.18 -30.46 5.16
N ARG A 293 35.93 -29.81 4.26
CA ARG A 293 35.46 -28.65 3.48
C ARG A 293 34.11 -28.90 2.79
N ASN A 294 34.00 -30.00 2.05
CA ASN A 294 32.78 -30.34 1.32
C ASN A 294 31.63 -30.70 2.27
N LEU A 295 31.95 -31.32 3.41
CA LEU A 295 30.96 -31.62 4.45
C LEU A 295 30.40 -30.34 5.08
N ILE A 296 31.26 -29.37 5.44
CA ILE A 296 30.85 -28.07 5.99
C ILE A 296 29.95 -27.32 5.00
N LEU A 297 30.34 -27.27 3.72
CA LEU A 297 29.55 -26.60 2.68
C LEU A 297 28.22 -27.32 2.44
N ALA A 298 28.20 -28.66 2.46
CA ALA A 298 26.97 -29.44 2.37
C ALA A 298 26.05 -29.19 3.58
N ILE A 299 26.60 -29.05 4.79
CA ILE A 299 25.85 -28.66 5.99
C ILE A 299 25.24 -27.26 5.80
N CYS A 300 26.00 -26.27 5.30
CA CYS A 300 25.46 -24.94 5.01
C CYS A 300 24.30 -24.98 4.00
N VAL A 301 24.44 -25.77 2.92
CA VAL A 301 23.34 -26.00 1.96
C VAL A 301 22.15 -26.67 2.65
N GLY A 302 22.39 -27.70 3.45
CA GLY A 302 21.37 -28.43 4.19
C GLY A 302 20.60 -27.56 5.17
N VAL A 303 21.27 -26.66 5.89
CA VAL A 303 20.63 -25.68 6.78
C VAL A 303 19.76 -24.71 5.98
N GLY A 304 20.26 -24.17 4.86
CA GLY A 304 19.46 -23.30 3.98
C GLY A 304 18.25 -24.02 3.37
N ALA A 305 18.41 -25.27 2.95
CA ALA A 305 17.33 -26.10 2.42
C ALA A 305 16.30 -26.43 3.52
N LEU A 306 16.74 -26.76 4.72
CA LEU A 306 15.88 -27.02 5.88
C LEU A 306 15.07 -25.76 6.24
N ARG A 307 15.68 -24.57 6.19
CA ARG A 307 14.97 -23.28 6.31
C ARG A 307 13.88 -23.14 5.24
N CYS A 308 14.18 -23.47 3.98
CA CYS A 308 13.19 -23.44 2.89
C CYS A 308 12.03 -24.42 3.09
N VAL A 309 12.33 -25.68 3.47
CA VAL A 309 11.32 -26.70 3.77
C VAL A 309 10.43 -26.25 4.93
N TYR A 310 11.03 -25.66 5.96
CA TYR A 310 10.31 -25.12 7.10
C TYR A 310 9.42 -23.92 6.73
N PHE A 311 9.89 -23.01 5.86
CA PHE A 311 9.03 -21.96 5.28
C PHE A 311 7.92 -22.54 4.40
N GLY A 312 8.19 -23.59 3.63
CA GLY A 312 7.18 -24.25 2.81
C GLY A 312 6.10 -24.93 3.65
N LEU A 313 6.48 -25.60 4.73
CA LEU A 313 5.57 -26.34 5.61
C LEU A 313 4.82 -25.44 6.60
N PHE A 314 5.46 -24.39 7.13
CA PHE A 314 4.92 -23.59 8.23
C PHE A 314 4.87 -22.08 7.95
N GLY A 315 5.61 -21.60 6.96
CA GLY A 315 5.52 -20.24 6.47
C GLY A 315 4.18 -19.99 5.79
N PHE A 316 3.62 -20.93 5.03
CA PHE A 316 2.26 -20.77 4.47
C PHE A 316 1.14 -20.85 5.52
N THR A 317 1.39 -21.41 6.71
CA THR A 317 0.40 -21.50 7.79
C THR A 317 0.47 -20.32 8.77
N SER A 318 1.66 -19.74 8.97
CA SER A 318 1.90 -18.59 9.87
C SER A 318 2.04 -17.24 9.17
N VAL A 319 2.38 -17.25 7.88
CA VAL A 319 2.25 -16.06 7.04
C VAL A 319 0.81 -15.94 6.66
N ALA A 320 0.10 -15.27 7.55
CA ALA A 320 -1.19 -14.71 7.28
C ALA A 320 -1.10 -13.67 6.11
N VAL A 321 -0.92 -14.13 4.86
CA VAL A 321 -2.08 -14.01 3.97
C VAL A 321 -3.03 -14.99 4.59
N GLU A 322 -3.77 -14.47 5.55
CA GLU A 322 -4.77 -15.20 6.27
C GLU A 322 -5.49 -16.05 5.21
N ALA A 323 -5.63 -17.37 5.35
CA ALA A 323 -6.39 -18.12 4.35
C ALA A 323 -7.81 -17.52 4.26
N TYR A 324 -8.48 -17.29 5.38
CA TYR A 324 -8.72 -15.94 5.86
C TYR A 324 -8.96 -14.73 4.94
N ARG A 325 -7.90 -14.03 4.55
CA ARG A 325 -7.92 -12.85 3.71
C ARG A 325 -8.52 -13.18 2.37
N TYR A 326 -8.07 -14.19 1.61
CA TYR A 326 -8.64 -14.38 0.26
C TYR A 326 -10.04 -15.02 0.31
N PRO A 327 -10.20 -16.26 0.82
CA PRO A 327 -11.49 -16.82 1.22
C PRO A 327 -12.41 -15.89 2.00
N GLY A 328 -11.94 -15.15 2.99
CA GLY A 328 -12.76 -14.23 3.78
C GLY A 328 -13.04 -12.91 3.07
N MET A 329 -12.15 -12.37 2.23
CA MET A 329 -12.50 -11.24 1.33
C MET A 329 -13.55 -11.68 0.32
N MET A 330 -13.44 -12.90 -0.21
CA MET A 330 -14.45 -13.52 -1.07
C MET A 330 -15.76 -13.77 -0.32
N GLU A 331 -15.71 -14.23 0.94
CA GLU A 331 -16.85 -14.44 1.82
C GLU A 331 -17.55 -13.13 2.16
N LEU A 332 -16.80 -12.09 2.53
CA LEU A 332 -17.31 -10.74 2.76
C LEU A 332 -17.94 -10.17 1.49
N THR A 333 -17.24 -10.25 0.36
CA THR A 333 -17.76 -9.75 -0.93
C THR A 333 -19.03 -10.50 -1.32
N LYS A 334 -19.03 -11.83 -1.21
CA LYS A 334 -20.19 -12.67 -1.50
C LYS A 334 -21.35 -12.37 -0.55
N PHE A 335 -21.09 -12.23 0.74
CA PHE A 335 -22.10 -11.89 1.75
C PHE A 335 -22.76 -10.55 1.44
N PHE A 336 -21.98 -9.48 1.26
CA PHE A 336 -22.58 -8.16 0.96
C PHE A 336 -23.28 -8.12 -0.41
N ARG A 337 -22.75 -8.82 -1.41
CA ARG A 337 -23.37 -8.88 -2.74
C ARG A 337 -24.64 -9.72 -2.75
N ASP A 338 -24.61 -10.92 -2.16
CA ASP A 338 -25.69 -11.89 -2.24
C ASP A 338 -26.79 -11.59 -1.21
N ASP A 339 -26.44 -11.16 0.02
CA ASP A 339 -27.40 -10.89 1.10
C ASP A 339 -27.92 -9.44 1.15
N TYR A 340 -27.23 -8.48 0.51
CA TYR A 340 -27.67 -7.08 0.49
C TYR A 340 -27.78 -6.47 -0.90
N GLY A 341 -27.23 -7.11 -1.94
CA GLY A 341 -27.14 -6.50 -3.28
C GLY A 341 -26.24 -5.26 -3.31
N TRP A 342 -25.29 -5.14 -2.38
CA TRP A 342 -24.44 -3.96 -2.25
C TRP A 342 -23.30 -3.96 -3.27
N SER A 343 -23.02 -2.79 -3.85
CA SER A 343 -21.80 -2.56 -4.62
C SER A 343 -20.59 -2.37 -3.69
N TYR A 344 -19.41 -2.25 -4.28
CA TYR A 344 -18.22 -1.91 -3.52
C TYR A 344 -18.37 -0.56 -2.78
N GLU A 345 -18.95 0.43 -3.45
CA GLU A 345 -19.21 1.76 -2.90
C GLU A 345 -20.21 1.69 -1.74
N ASP A 346 -21.25 0.84 -1.83
CA ASP A 346 -22.20 0.62 -0.73
C ASP A 346 -21.49 0.00 0.49
N VAL A 347 -20.60 -0.99 0.27
CA VAL A 347 -19.81 -1.60 1.35
C VAL A 347 -18.86 -0.59 1.98
N GLU A 348 -18.16 0.21 1.19
CA GLU A 348 -17.33 1.30 1.69
C GLU A 348 -18.15 2.34 2.46
N ALA A 349 -19.39 2.58 2.04
CA ALA A 349 -20.26 3.58 2.64
C ALA A 349 -20.95 3.11 3.92
N ARG A 350 -21.14 1.81 4.12
CA ARG A 350 -22.06 1.30 5.15
C ARG A 350 -21.44 0.34 6.15
N VAL A 351 -20.18 -0.05 5.93
CA VAL A 351 -19.54 -1.11 6.71
C VAL A 351 -18.39 -0.57 7.56
N ALA A 352 -18.36 -0.97 8.83
CA ALA A 352 -17.19 -0.86 9.69
C ALA A 352 -16.63 -2.23 10.03
N SER A 353 -15.31 -2.30 10.20
CA SER A 353 -14.65 -3.48 10.74
C SER A 353 -13.97 -3.14 12.06
N TYR A 354 -14.14 -4.02 13.04
CA TYR A 354 -13.41 -3.97 14.31
C TYR A 354 -12.76 -5.33 14.60
N VAL A 355 -11.66 -5.26 15.33
CA VAL A 355 -10.91 -6.39 15.84
C VAL A 355 -10.91 -6.32 17.36
N PHE A 356 -11.14 -7.46 18.01
CA PHE A 356 -11.01 -7.58 19.45
C PHE A 356 -9.56 -7.93 19.81
N ASP A 357 -8.95 -7.15 20.72
CA ASP A 357 -7.57 -7.35 21.18
C ASP A 357 -7.46 -8.17 22.48
N GLY A 358 -8.59 -8.65 23.01
CA GLY A 358 -8.67 -9.33 24.30
C GLY A 358 -9.29 -8.47 25.40
N THR A 359 -9.19 -7.14 25.30
CA THR A 359 -9.68 -6.18 26.31
C THR A 359 -10.60 -5.12 25.72
N SER A 360 -10.38 -4.74 24.46
CA SER A 360 -11.08 -3.67 23.78
C SER A 360 -11.34 -4.02 22.30
N LEU A 361 -12.26 -3.29 21.69
CA LEU A 361 -12.48 -3.33 20.26
C LEU A 361 -11.69 -2.20 19.61
N ALA A 362 -10.76 -2.57 18.73
CA ALA A 362 -9.98 -1.66 17.92
C ALA A 362 -10.53 -1.63 16.48
N PRO A 363 -10.64 -0.45 15.84
CA PRO A 363 -10.99 -0.38 14.42
C PRO A 363 -10.00 -1.16 13.55
N ALA A 364 -10.51 -1.81 12.51
CA ALA A 364 -9.72 -2.56 11.54
C ALA A 364 -9.96 -2.04 10.11
N ARG A 365 -8.95 -2.22 9.24
CA ARG A 365 -9.05 -1.85 7.82
C ARG A 365 -9.89 -2.90 7.08
N LEU A 366 -10.91 -2.44 6.36
CA LEU A 366 -11.67 -3.26 5.43
C LEU A 366 -10.84 -3.54 4.18
N THR A 367 -10.57 -4.81 3.88
CA THR A 367 -9.79 -5.22 2.70
C THR A 367 -10.67 -5.78 1.58
N VAL A 368 -11.80 -5.16 1.24
CA VAL A 368 -12.80 -5.77 0.32
C VAL A 368 -12.64 -5.37 -1.17
N GLY A 369 -11.82 -4.35 -1.46
CA GLY A 369 -11.89 -3.58 -2.71
C GLY A 369 -11.79 -4.32 -4.04
N SER A 370 -10.70 -5.05 -4.27
CA SER A 370 -10.42 -5.61 -5.61
C SER A 370 -11.30 -6.79 -6.02
N PHE A 371 -12.19 -7.28 -5.14
CA PHE A 371 -12.97 -8.51 -5.38
C PHE A 371 -14.40 -8.28 -5.87
N PHE A 372 -14.94 -7.08 -5.67
CA PHE A 372 -16.26 -6.70 -6.19
C PHE A 372 -16.28 -6.66 -7.72
N ASP A 373 -15.18 -6.23 -8.37
CA ASP A 373 -15.08 -6.11 -9.83
C ASP A 373 -14.88 -7.46 -10.56
N ILE A 374 -14.47 -8.51 -9.85
CA ILE A 374 -14.13 -9.82 -10.44
C ILE A 374 -15.34 -10.76 -10.44
N LEU A 375 -16.34 -10.48 -9.63
CA LEU A 375 -17.48 -11.35 -9.39
C LEU A 375 -18.67 -10.95 -10.28
N PRO A 376 -19.24 -11.86 -11.09
CA PRO A 376 -20.35 -11.54 -11.99
C PRO A 376 -21.57 -11.01 -11.20
N SER A 377 -22.20 -9.97 -11.73
CA SER A 377 -23.34 -9.30 -11.12
C SER A 377 -24.62 -10.12 -11.29
N THR A 378 -25.23 -10.56 -10.20
CA THR A 378 -26.64 -10.99 -10.18
C THR A 378 -27.43 -10.01 -9.34
N PRO A 379 -28.32 -9.19 -9.93
CA PRO A 379 -29.05 -8.18 -9.18
C PRO A 379 -30.29 -8.82 -8.55
N LYS A 380 -30.26 -9.17 -7.26
CA LYS A 380 -31.49 -9.44 -6.49
C LYS A 380 -31.34 -9.14 -4.99
N GLN A 381 -31.70 -7.92 -4.59
CA GLN A 381 -32.61 -7.63 -3.47
C GLN A 381 -32.79 -6.11 -3.29
N LYS A 382 -33.88 -5.70 -2.63
CA LYS A 382 -34.21 -4.30 -2.35
C LYS A 382 -33.16 -3.71 -1.40
N ARG A 383 -32.62 -2.54 -1.76
CA ARG A 383 -31.85 -1.68 -0.88
C ARG A 383 -32.69 -1.32 0.37
N GLU A 384 -32.37 -1.89 1.52
CA GLU A 384 -32.81 -1.34 2.80
C GLU A 384 -32.04 -0.01 3.01
N ALA A 385 -32.76 1.10 2.88
CA ALA A 385 -32.17 2.42 3.10
C ALA A 385 -31.81 2.60 4.58
N GLY A 386 -30.60 3.07 4.88
CA GLY A 386 -30.17 3.41 6.25
C GLY A 386 -29.57 2.28 7.09
N THR A 387 -29.52 1.03 6.59
CA THR A 387 -28.86 -0.08 7.29
C THR A 387 -27.34 -0.02 7.13
N CYS A 388 -26.63 -0.04 8.27
CA CYS A 388 -25.18 -0.12 8.38
C CYS A 388 -24.77 -1.47 8.98
N VAL A 389 -23.51 -1.89 8.78
CA VAL A 389 -23.02 -3.19 9.26
C VAL A 389 -21.69 -3.06 9.97
N ILE A 390 -21.57 -3.67 11.15
CA ILE A 390 -20.29 -3.90 11.82
C ILE A 390 -19.84 -5.33 11.55
N ILE A 391 -18.60 -5.50 11.10
CA ILE A 391 -17.92 -6.79 10.95
C ILE A 391 -16.97 -7.00 12.13
N LEU A 392 -17.06 -8.20 12.71
CA LEU A 392 -16.13 -8.71 13.70
C LEU A 392 -15.54 -10.05 13.23
N GLU A 393 -14.23 -10.21 13.33
CA GLU A 393 -13.54 -11.47 13.01
C GLU A 393 -13.73 -12.48 14.14
N LYS A 394 -14.44 -13.59 13.87
CA LYS A 394 -14.83 -14.58 14.90
C LYS A 394 -13.64 -15.19 15.65
N ARG A 395 -12.50 -15.38 14.97
CA ARG A 395 -11.28 -15.96 15.56
C ARG A 395 -10.80 -15.21 16.80
N ARG A 396 -11.10 -13.91 16.87
CA ARG A 396 -10.66 -13.03 17.95
C ARG A 396 -11.76 -12.79 18.99
N LEU A 397 -12.94 -13.37 18.80
CA LEU A 397 -14.06 -13.25 19.73
C LEU A 397 -14.05 -14.45 20.68
N ASN A 398 -14.29 -14.19 21.96
CA ASN A 398 -14.56 -15.25 22.93
C ASN A 398 -16.07 -15.59 22.96
N ALA A 399 -16.42 -16.72 23.57
CA ALA A 399 -17.81 -17.20 23.65
C ALA A 399 -18.78 -16.18 24.28
N LYS A 400 -18.31 -15.37 25.23
CA LYS A 400 -19.10 -14.32 25.90
C LYS A 400 -19.42 -13.14 24.97
N ILE A 401 -18.53 -12.83 24.03
CA ILE A 401 -18.74 -11.77 23.04
C ILE A 401 -19.65 -12.27 21.92
N MET A 402 -19.48 -13.53 21.52
CA MET A 402 -20.35 -14.18 20.53
C MET A 402 -21.82 -14.24 20.99
N SER A 403 -22.08 -14.39 22.30
CA SER A 403 -23.45 -14.50 22.83
C SER A 403 -24.19 -13.16 22.98
N ALA A 404 -23.48 -12.04 23.16
CA ALA A 404 -24.09 -10.72 23.33
C ALA A 404 -23.24 -9.57 22.72
N PRO A 405 -22.95 -9.61 21.40
CA PRO A 405 -21.99 -8.70 20.76
C PRO A 405 -22.48 -7.24 20.77
N ALA A 406 -23.79 -7.02 20.62
CA ALA A 406 -24.41 -5.70 20.65
C ALA A 406 -24.26 -5.01 22.02
N ASP A 407 -24.34 -5.74 23.12
CA ASP A 407 -24.25 -5.19 24.47
C ASP A 407 -22.81 -4.84 24.86
N LEU A 408 -21.82 -5.54 24.29
CA LEU A 408 -20.41 -5.15 24.39
C LEU A 408 -20.16 -3.85 23.61
N LEU A 409 -20.64 -3.75 22.37
CA LEU A 409 -20.46 -2.57 21.52
C LEU A 409 -21.11 -1.32 22.10
N LYS A 410 -22.28 -1.43 22.74
CA LYS A 410 -22.92 -0.33 23.47
C LYS A 410 -22.08 0.18 24.65
N ARG A 411 -21.22 -0.67 25.23
CA ARG A 411 -20.35 -0.34 26.37
C ARG A 411 -18.97 0.15 25.95
N VAL A 412 -18.61 0.05 24.67
CA VAL A 412 -17.36 0.63 24.15
C VAL A 412 -17.46 2.14 24.25
N ALA A 413 -16.55 2.77 25.00
CA ALA A 413 -16.54 4.22 25.23
C ALA A 413 -16.55 5.04 23.92
N LEU A 414 -16.01 4.48 22.83
CA LEU A 414 -16.01 5.07 21.49
C LEU A 414 -17.39 5.07 20.82
N LEU A 415 -18.21 4.05 21.05
CA LEU A 415 -19.49 3.82 20.36
C LEU A 415 -20.70 4.20 21.21
N ALA A 416 -20.56 4.19 22.53
CA ALA A 416 -21.60 4.57 23.49
C ALA A 416 -22.22 5.96 23.21
N PRO A 417 -21.44 7.01 22.82
CA PRO A 417 -22.01 8.31 22.48
C PRO A 417 -22.93 8.29 21.25
N LEU A 418 -22.74 7.31 20.36
CA LEU A 418 -23.37 7.25 19.04
C LEU A 418 -24.70 6.48 19.04
N LYS A 419 -25.03 5.84 20.17
CA LYS A 419 -26.30 5.12 20.43
C LYS A 419 -26.81 4.33 19.20
N PRO A 420 -26.00 3.44 18.58
CA PRO A 420 -26.46 2.65 17.45
C PRO A 420 -27.64 1.75 17.84
N LYS A 421 -28.67 1.70 17.00
CA LYS A 421 -29.81 0.80 17.17
C LYS A 421 -29.52 -0.48 16.39
N PHE A 422 -29.09 -1.52 17.09
CA PHE A 422 -28.84 -2.82 16.48
C PHE A 422 -30.15 -3.48 16.02
N LEU A 423 -30.16 -3.96 14.78
CA LEU A 423 -31.33 -4.55 14.13
C LEU A 423 -31.29 -6.08 14.15
N ARG A 424 -30.20 -6.66 13.66
CA ARG A 424 -30.03 -8.11 13.53
C ARG A 424 -28.56 -8.51 13.63
N HIS A 425 -28.33 -9.73 14.07
CA HIS A 425 -27.03 -10.39 13.96
C HIS A 425 -27.06 -11.40 12.81
N ARG A 426 -25.95 -11.53 12.09
CA ARG A 426 -25.74 -12.53 11.06
C ARG A 426 -24.35 -13.09 11.17
N GLU A 427 -24.20 -14.32 10.73
CA GLU A 427 -22.95 -15.05 10.86
C GLU A 427 -22.57 -15.72 9.55
N SER A 428 -21.27 -15.73 9.32
CA SER A 428 -20.59 -16.51 8.29
C SER A 428 -19.52 -17.39 8.96
N PRO A 429 -18.86 -18.32 8.25
CA PRO A 429 -17.82 -19.15 8.84
C PRO A 429 -16.74 -18.35 9.60
N HIS A 430 -16.31 -17.19 9.08
CA HIS A 430 -15.21 -16.43 9.68
C HIS A 430 -15.64 -15.09 10.31
N PHE A 431 -16.80 -14.56 9.95
CA PHE A 431 -17.22 -13.24 10.38
C PHE A 431 -18.58 -13.24 11.08
N LEU A 432 -18.68 -12.36 12.06
CA LEU A 432 -19.94 -11.93 12.68
C LEU A 432 -20.30 -10.55 12.13
N PHE A 433 -21.54 -10.40 11.70
CA PHE A 433 -22.10 -9.17 11.16
C PHE A 433 -23.20 -8.66 12.07
N LEU A 434 -23.16 -7.37 12.36
CA LEU A 434 -24.15 -6.71 13.20
C LEU A 434 -24.73 -5.56 12.41
N ASP A 435 -25.98 -5.74 11.99
CA ASP A 435 -26.74 -4.72 11.32
C ASP A 435 -27.21 -3.70 12.37
N TYR A 436 -27.09 -2.43 12.04
CA TYR A 436 -27.56 -1.35 12.91
C TYR A 436 -28.04 -0.15 12.09
N GLU A 437 -28.91 0.64 12.72
CA GLU A 437 -29.28 1.97 12.27
C GLU A 437 -28.51 3.01 13.10
N GLY A 438 -27.83 3.92 12.42
CA GLY A 438 -27.30 5.13 13.03
C GLY A 438 -28.40 6.18 13.22
N ARG A 439 -28.22 7.07 14.20
CA ARG A 439 -29.22 8.09 14.62
C ARG A 439 -29.77 8.94 13.46
N ASP A 440 -28.95 9.29 12.48
CA ASP A 440 -29.33 10.08 11.30
C ASP A 440 -28.97 9.36 9.98
N GLY A 441 -28.88 8.02 10.00
CA GLY A 441 -28.40 7.23 8.87
C GLY A 441 -26.88 7.27 8.66
N ASN A 442 -26.12 7.85 9.61
CA ASN A 442 -24.66 7.81 9.61
C ASN A 442 -24.15 6.44 10.07
N CYS A 443 -23.28 5.83 9.27
CA CYS A 443 -22.60 4.60 9.63
C CYS A 443 -21.26 4.90 10.33
N LEU A 444 -20.97 4.16 11.39
CA LEU A 444 -19.62 3.90 11.86
C LEU A 444 -18.85 3.28 10.70
N LYS A 445 -17.71 3.87 10.32
CA LYS A 445 -16.85 3.34 9.26
C LYS A 445 -15.47 3.00 9.81
N GLY A 446 -14.87 1.94 9.26
CA GLY A 446 -13.44 1.66 9.41
C GLY A 446 -12.61 2.52 8.47
N ALA A 447 -11.29 2.52 8.61
CA ALA A 447 -10.39 3.24 7.71
C ALA A 447 -10.59 2.77 6.25
N THR A 448 -11.03 3.67 5.37
CA THR A 448 -11.28 3.42 3.94
C THR A 448 -10.08 3.78 3.07
N ASN A 449 -10.19 3.49 1.77
CA ASN A 449 -9.13 3.68 0.80
C ASN A 449 -9.23 5.10 0.20
N PRO A 450 -8.24 5.97 0.44
CA PRO A 450 -8.29 7.34 -0.03
C PRO A 450 -7.92 7.50 -1.50
N TYR A 451 -7.68 6.45 -2.28
CA TYR A 451 -7.46 6.56 -3.73
C TYR A 451 -8.75 6.51 -4.55
N ILE A 452 -9.89 6.36 -3.89
CA ILE A 452 -11.19 6.27 -4.54
C ILE A 452 -11.72 7.68 -4.81
N SER A 453 -12.19 7.89 -6.03
CA SER A 453 -12.79 9.16 -6.43
C SER A 453 -14.19 9.24 -5.83
N GLY A 454 -14.43 10.25 -4.99
CA GLY A 454 -15.75 10.54 -4.46
C GLY A 454 -16.60 11.37 -5.43
N PRO A 455 -17.79 11.82 -5.00
CA PRO A 455 -18.73 12.54 -5.85
C PRO A 455 -18.16 13.85 -6.41
N LEU A 456 -17.26 14.49 -5.65
CA LEU A 456 -16.55 15.70 -6.07
C LEU A 456 -15.50 15.36 -7.13
N GLU A 457 -14.71 14.31 -6.91
CA GLU A 457 -13.64 13.91 -7.82
C GLU A 457 -14.15 13.32 -9.14
N LEU A 458 -15.36 12.78 -9.16
CA LEU A 458 -16.04 12.37 -10.39
C LEU A 458 -16.59 13.57 -11.17
N THR A 459 -16.80 14.70 -10.50
CA THR A 459 -17.27 15.93 -11.11
C THR A 459 -16.05 16.74 -11.57
N GLY A 460 -15.65 16.59 -12.84
CA GLY A 460 -14.41 17.14 -13.42
C GLY A 460 -13.88 18.48 -12.87
N PRO A 461 -14.68 19.57 -12.79
CA PRO A 461 -14.21 20.86 -12.28
C PRO A 461 -14.00 20.93 -10.75
N LEU A 462 -14.32 19.86 -10.02
CA LEU A 462 -14.24 19.75 -8.56
C LEU A 462 -13.25 18.68 -8.10
N VAL A 463 -12.36 18.24 -8.98
CA VAL A 463 -11.23 17.38 -8.60
C VAL A 463 -10.25 18.12 -7.68
N ALA A 464 -9.34 17.36 -7.07
CA ALA A 464 -8.21 17.92 -6.36
C ALA A 464 -7.46 18.95 -7.22
N ARG A 465 -7.09 20.08 -6.62
CA ARG A 465 -6.24 21.08 -7.26
C ARG A 465 -4.96 20.42 -7.73
N ALA A 466 -4.53 20.80 -8.94
CA ALA A 466 -3.23 20.42 -9.44
C ALA A 466 -2.15 20.77 -8.40
N PRO A 467 -1.11 19.94 -8.22
CA PRO A 467 -0.02 20.22 -7.26
C PRO A 467 0.68 21.58 -7.49
N ALA A 468 0.72 22.06 -8.73
CA ALA A 468 1.28 23.35 -9.08
C ALA A 468 0.32 24.54 -8.84
N ALA A 469 -0.97 24.29 -8.65
CA ALA A 469 -1.93 25.36 -8.41
C ALA A 469 -1.74 25.94 -6.99
N PRO A 470 -1.79 27.27 -6.83
CA PRO A 470 -1.74 27.89 -5.51
C PRO A 470 -2.93 27.45 -4.66
N LEU A 471 -2.65 27.19 -3.38
CA LEU A 471 -3.70 26.98 -2.39
C LEU A 471 -4.42 28.31 -2.19
N ARG A 472 -5.73 28.30 -2.38
CA ARG A 472 -6.56 29.49 -2.18
C ARG A 472 -7.94 29.04 -1.73
N ASN A 473 -8.60 29.95 -1.02
CA ASN A 473 -10.01 29.77 -0.72
C ASN A 473 -10.80 29.91 -2.02
N GLU A 474 -11.64 28.94 -2.33
CA GLU A 474 -12.51 28.96 -3.50
C GLU A 474 -13.75 28.16 -3.20
N ILE A 475 -14.89 28.61 -3.71
CA ILE A 475 -16.17 27.96 -3.50
C ILE A 475 -16.87 27.88 -4.85
N ARG A 476 -17.43 26.72 -5.15
CA ARG A 476 -18.16 26.47 -6.39
C ARG A 476 -19.46 25.76 -6.08
N ALA A 477 -20.57 26.28 -6.58
CA ALA A 477 -21.78 25.50 -6.67
C ALA A 477 -21.60 24.40 -7.73
N PHE A 478 -22.25 23.27 -7.52
CA PHE A 478 -22.18 22.17 -8.47
C PHE A 478 -23.42 21.29 -8.43
N GLU A 479 -23.56 20.50 -9.49
CA GLU A 479 -24.48 19.38 -9.58
C GLU A 479 -23.67 18.10 -9.77
N ALA A 480 -23.96 17.07 -8.98
CA ALA A 480 -23.33 15.76 -9.09
C ALA A 480 -24.39 14.67 -8.99
N GLN A 481 -24.13 13.54 -9.65
CA GLN A 481 -24.96 12.36 -9.49
C GLN A 481 -24.41 11.52 -8.32
N PHE A 482 -25.20 11.38 -7.25
CA PHE A 482 -24.86 10.57 -6.09
C PHE A 482 -25.89 9.47 -5.90
N ASN A 483 -25.45 8.20 -5.90
CA ASN A 483 -26.34 7.03 -5.81
C ASN A 483 -27.48 7.01 -6.85
N GLY A 484 -27.25 7.57 -8.03
CA GLY A 484 -28.24 7.67 -9.10
C GLY A 484 -29.18 8.88 -8.98
N VAL A 485 -29.00 9.74 -7.98
CA VAL A 485 -29.80 10.95 -7.76
C VAL A 485 -28.99 12.19 -8.13
N ASN A 486 -29.55 13.06 -8.98
CA ASN A 486 -28.96 14.37 -9.23
C ASN A 486 -29.08 15.21 -7.95
N THR A 487 -27.93 15.60 -7.43
CA THR A 487 -27.80 16.29 -6.15
C THR A 487 -27.01 17.56 -6.36
N GLN A 488 -27.49 18.67 -5.82
CA GLN A 488 -26.79 19.94 -5.91
C GLN A 488 -26.02 20.23 -4.62
N GLY A 489 -25.02 21.09 -4.70
CA GLY A 489 -24.19 21.37 -3.55
C GLY A 489 -23.18 22.48 -3.74
N PHE A 490 -22.35 22.66 -2.72
CA PHE A 490 -21.19 23.56 -2.74
C PHE A 490 -19.93 22.77 -2.47
N ALA A 491 -18.93 22.91 -3.34
CA ALA A 491 -17.58 22.44 -3.12
C ALA A 491 -16.71 23.62 -2.71
N PHE A 492 -15.85 23.44 -1.72
CA PHE A 492 -14.95 24.48 -1.25
C PHE A 492 -13.54 23.97 -1.00
N TRP A 493 -12.58 24.81 -1.37
CA TRP A 493 -11.16 24.67 -1.07
C TRP A 493 -10.77 25.73 -0.07
N ASN A 494 -9.78 25.42 0.77
CA ASN A 494 -9.15 26.41 1.61
C ASN A 494 -7.66 26.55 1.24
N ASN A 495 -6.98 27.50 1.87
CA ASN A 495 -5.54 27.70 1.72
C ASN A 495 -4.66 26.61 2.38
N ARG A 496 -5.25 25.56 2.97
CA ARG A 496 -4.53 24.47 3.65
C ARG A 496 -4.57 23.15 2.90
N SER A 497 -5.47 23.01 1.92
CA SER A 497 -5.75 21.74 1.25
C SER A 497 -5.94 21.89 -0.25
N ARG A 498 -5.51 20.85 -0.98
CA ARG A 498 -5.73 20.71 -2.42
C ARG A 498 -7.05 20.01 -2.75
N PHE A 499 -7.59 19.23 -1.82
CA PHE A 499 -8.81 18.48 -2.03
C PHE A 499 -10.01 19.30 -1.54
N PRO A 500 -11.10 19.36 -2.31
CA PRO A 500 -12.29 20.04 -1.84
C PRO A 500 -12.99 19.23 -0.74
N LEU A 501 -13.69 19.96 0.12
CA LEU A 501 -14.85 19.44 0.82
C LEU A 501 -16.10 19.89 0.09
N GLY A 502 -17.16 19.11 0.19
CA GLY A 502 -18.42 19.37 -0.49
C GLY A 502 -19.61 19.19 0.43
N ILE A 503 -20.64 20.00 0.28
CA ILE A 503 -21.92 19.83 0.95
C ILE A 503 -22.96 19.60 -0.13
N LEU A 504 -23.53 18.40 -0.14
CA LEU A 504 -24.62 17.99 -1.02
C LEU A 504 -25.95 18.23 -0.32
N PHE A 505 -26.95 18.69 -1.05
CA PHE A 505 -28.32 18.84 -0.57
C PHE A 505 -29.19 17.82 -1.27
N ALA A 506 -29.57 16.78 -0.53
CA ALA A 506 -30.56 15.81 -0.97
C ALA A 506 -31.93 16.15 -0.39
N GLN A 507 -32.99 15.79 -1.10
CA GLN A 507 -34.35 15.92 -0.60
C GLN A 507 -34.80 14.60 0.04
N GLU A 508 -35.34 14.69 1.25
CA GLU A 508 -36.09 13.59 1.85
C GLU A 508 -37.44 14.12 2.33
N ALA A 509 -38.51 13.72 1.63
CA ALA A 509 -39.85 14.27 1.81
C ALA A 509 -39.86 15.81 1.71
N ALA A 510 -40.24 16.52 2.77
CA ALA A 510 -40.26 17.99 2.82
C ALA A 510 -38.95 18.62 3.34
N ALA A 511 -38.00 17.80 3.80
CA ALA A 511 -36.77 18.25 4.43
C ALA A 511 -35.59 18.25 3.46
N VAL A 512 -34.70 19.21 3.65
CA VAL A 512 -33.36 19.23 3.05
C VAL A 512 -32.43 18.43 3.94
N VAL A 513 -31.63 17.56 3.34
CA VAL A 513 -30.63 16.73 4.01
C VAL A 513 -29.25 17.14 3.53
N PRO A 514 -28.54 17.99 4.30
CA PRO A 514 -27.17 18.36 3.98
C PRO A 514 -26.24 17.18 4.25
N THR A 515 -25.35 16.89 3.31
CA THR A 515 -24.40 15.78 3.41
C THR A 515 -23.00 16.27 3.10
N LEU A 516 -22.10 16.26 4.09
CA LEU A 516 -20.70 16.60 3.87
C LEU A 516 -19.98 15.44 3.18
N VAL A 517 -19.24 15.70 2.11
CA VAL A 517 -18.46 14.75 1.31
C VAL A 517 -17.06 15.29 1.02
N GLY A 518 -16.11 14.42 0.70
CA GLY A 518 -14.78 14.82 0.26
C GLY A 518 -13.70 13.78 0.60
N ARG A 519 -12.70 13.65 -0.26
CA ARG A 519 -11.65 12.65 -0.11
C ARG A 519 -10.78 12.81 1.15
N GLU A 520 -10.58 14.04 1.63
CA GLU A 520 -9.80 14.28 2.86
C GLU A 520 -10.50 13.87 4.14
N ILE A 521 -11.83 13.85 4.11
CA ILE A 521 -12.66 13.28 5.18
C ILE A 521 -12.89 11.78 4.95
N HIS A 522 -12.09 11.10 4.10
CA HIS A 522 -12.06 9.64 3.89
C HIS A 522 -10.73 8.97 4.40
N GLY A 523 -9.91 9.65 5.20
CA GLY A 523 -8.89 9.03 6.08
C GLY A 523 -7.58 8.46 5.50
N SER A 524 -6.71 8.08 6.45
CA SER A 524 -5.35 7.49 6.43
C SER A 524 -4.65 7.32 5.06
N THR A 525 -4.18 8.42 4.52
CA THR A 525 -3.30 8.51 3.32
C THR A 525 -1.82 8.65 3.63
N GLY A 526 -1.46 9.07 4.84
CA GLY A 526 -0.18 9.74 5.05
C GLY A 526 -0.16 11.18 4.51
N LEU A 527 -1.13 11.63 3.71
CA LEU A 527 -1.41 13.05 3.49
C LEU A 527 -1.98 13.65 4.79
N ALA A 528 -1.74 14.94 5.03
CA ALA A 528 -2.40 15.65 6.13
C ALA A 528 -3.93 15.62 5.89
N ALA A 529 -4.64 14.73 6.58
CA ALA A 529 -6.09 14.68 6.54
C ALA A 529 -6.65 15.81 7.40
N ARG A 530 -7.59 16.59 6.87
CA ARG A 530 -8.30 17.63 7.63
C ARG A 530 -9.16 16.95 8.68
N LYS A 531 -8.84 17.20 9.95
CA LYS A 531 -9.68 16.74 11.07
C LYS A 531 -10.81 17.74 11.26
N VAL A 532 -11.93 17.50 10.59
CA VAL A 532 -13.14 18.31 10.73
C VAL A 532 -13.96 17.77 11.91
N PHE A 533 -14.34 18.63 12.84
CA PHE A 533 -15.18 18.30 14.00
C PHE A 533 -16.41 19.21 14.05
N ALA A 534 -17.51 18.72 14.63
CA ALA A 534 -18.78 19.43 14.76
C ALA A 534 -19.20 20.21 13.49
N PRO A 535 -19.20 19.58 12.30
CA PRO A 535 -19.70 20.23 11.09
C PRO A 535 -21.16 20.63 11.28
N SER A 536 -21.46 21.85 10.84
CA SER A 536 -22.79 22.41 10.81
C SER A 536 -22.98 23.21 9.54
N VAL A 537 -24.19 23.15 8.99
CA VAL A 537 -24.63 23.97 7.87
C VAL A 537 -25.71 24.90 8.39
N VAL A 538 -25.52 26.18 8.14
CA VAL A 538 -26.41 27.24 8.58
C VAL A 538 -27.15 27.77 7.35
N PHE A 539 -28.46 27.86 7.45
CA PHE A 539 -29.34 28.46 6.46
C PHE A 539 -29.94 29.73 7.06
N GLU A 540 -29.54 30.88 6.53
CA GLU A 540 -30.04 32.21 6.94
C GLU A 540 -31.00 32.69 5.86
N ASN A 541 -32.26 32.96 6.23
CA ASN A 541 -33.24 33.44 5.27
C ASN A 541 -32.91 34.87 4.86
N THR A 542 -32.87 35.16 3.55
CA THR A 542 -32.60 36.53 3.06
C THR A 542 -33.66 37.57 3.51
N VAL A 543 -34.82 37.12 4.00
CA VAL A 543 -35.93 37.95 4.47
C VAL A 543 -36.05 37.98 6.01
N SER A 544 -35.40 37.03 6.72
CA SER A 544 -35.50 36.91 8.18
C SER A 544 -34.15 36.55 8.80
N ASP A 545 -33.75 37.26 9.85
CA ASP A 545 -32.50 37.00 10.58
C ASP A 545 -32.48 35.66 11.34
N ALA A 546 -33.55 34.87 11.30
CA ALA A 546 -33.61 33.56 11.94
C ALA A 546 -32.81 32.52 11.14
N ALA A 547 -31.75 31.98 11.76
CA ALA A 547 -30.94 30.92 11.19
C ALA A 547 -31.48 29.53 11.55
N VAL A 548 -31.61 28.65 10.55
CA VAL A 548 -31.87 27.22 10.73
C VAL A 548 -30.54 26.47 10.61
N ILE A 549 -30.24 25.59 11.56
CA ILE A 549 -28.95 24.90 11.63
C ILE A 549 -29.14 23.39 11.47
N ALA A 550 -28.46 22.80 10.49
CA ALA A 550 -28.25 21.36 10.39
C ALA A 550 -26.89 21.02 11.00
N THR A 551 -26.84 20.09 11.96
CA THR A 551 -25.60 19.71 12.64
C THR A 551 -25.42 18.20 12.65
N THR A 552 -24.22 17.76 12.99
CA THR A 552 -23.99 16.40 13.47
C THR A 552 -23.89 16.41 14.99
N PHE A 553 -24.29 15.32 15.65
CA PHE A 553 -24.22 15.16 17.11
C PHE A 553 -22.85 14.70 17.64
N MET A 554 -21.81 14.68 16.80
CA MET A 554 -20.48 14.21 17.18
C MET A 554 -19.59 15.35 17.69
N ASP A 555 -19.62 15.58 19.01
CA ASP A 555 -18.99 16.74 19.62
C ASP A 555 -17.50 16.54 19.99
N LYS A 556 -17.04 15.32 20.28
CA LYS A 556 -15.61 14.99 20.52
C LYS A 556 -15.29 13.53 20.21
N LEU A 557 -14.09 13.29 19.70
CA LEU A 557 -13.53 11.95 19.50
C LEU A 557 -12.37 11.69 20.43
N GLY A 558 -12.49 10.59 21.19
CA GLY A 558 -11.65 10.26 22.33
C GLY A 558 -10.15 10.16 22.00
N THR A 559 -9.36 10.83 22.82
CA THR A 559 -7.93 10.62 23.04
C THR A 559 -7.71 9.33 23.85
N GLY A 560 -8.15 8.20 23.32
CA GLY A 560 -7.98 6.89 23.97
C GLY A 560 -6.51 6.47 24.08
N ALA A 561 -6.20 5.69 25.12
CA ALA A 561 -4.88 5.35 25.65
C ALA A 561 -3.86 4.65 24.71
N LEU A 562 -4.16 4.51 23.42
CA LEU A 562 -3.26 3.91 22.41
C LEU A 562 -2.60 4.95 21.48
N GLY A 563 -2.37 6.18 21.98
CA GLY A 563 -1.32 7.07 21.46
C GLY A 563 -1.34 7.42 19.96
N GLY A 564 -2.45 7.21 19.25
CA GLY A 564 -2.53 7.46 17.81
C GLY A 564 -3.89 8.03 17.47
N GLY A 565 -3.93 9.28 16.99
CA GLY A 565 -5.14 9.95 16.51
C GLY A 565 -5.74 9.31 15.25
N ALA A 566 -6.11 8.03 15.33
CA ALA A 566 -6.29 7.11 14.22
C ALA A 566 -7.75 6.64 14.03
N ILE A 567 -8.73 7.38 14.56
CA ILE A 567 -10.14 7.09 14.31
C ILE A 567 -10.73 8.26 13.53
N GLY A 568 -10.61 8.17 12.21
CA GLY A 568 -11.33 9.05 11.29
C GLY A 568 -12.76 8.55 11.15
N TYR A 569 -13.72 9.35 11.58
CA TYR A 569 -15.10 9.20 11.15
C TYR A 569 -15.18 9.89 9.81
N MET A 570 -15.71 9.22 8.81
CA MET A 570 -15.42 9.59 7.43
C MET A 570 -16.66 9.53 6.57
N ALA A 571 -16.71 10.48 5.66
CA ALA A 571 -17.88 10.89 4.94
C ALA A 571 -18.44 9.84 3.97
N PRO A 572 -19.65 10.02 3.40
CA PRO A 572 -20.56 11.14 3.62
C PRO A 572 -21.01 11.29 5.09
N TRP A 573 -20.99 12.51 5.63
CA TRP A 573 -21.68 12.82 6.88
C TRP A 573 -23.03 13.41 6.57
N ARG A 574 -24.07 12.62 6.81
CA ARG A 574 -25.43 13.09 6.76
C ARG A 574 -25.70 13.95 8.00
N LEU A 575 -26.00 15.22 7.78
CA LEU A 575 -26.39 16.15 8.84
C LEU A 575 -27.88 15.99 9.13
N THR A 576 -28.33 16.51 10.28
CA THR A 576 -29.76 16.46 10.63
C THR A 576 -30.62 17.07 9.51
N PRO A 577 -31.70 16.39 9.08
CA PRO A 577 -32.64 16.95 8.13
C PRO A 577 -33.27 18.24 8.66
N VAL A 578 -33.40 19.25 7.80
CA VAL A 578 -34.00 20.55 8.14
C VAL A 578 -35.15 20.88 7.21
N ASN A 579 -36.25 21.35 7.76
CA ASN A 579 -37.37 21.86 6.98
C ASN A 579 -37.11 23.34 6.65
N LEU A 580 -36.96 23.63 5.36
CA LEU A 580 -36.82 24.99 4.85
C LEU A 580 -38.10 25.37 4.10
N GLU A 581 -38.68 26.51 4.43
CA GLU A 581 -39.81 27.06 3.68
C GLU A 581 -39.36 27.52 2.27
N PRO A 582 -40.28 27.67 1.30
CA PRO A 582 -39.93 28.23 0.00
C PRO A 582 -39.33 29.64 0.16
N GLY A 583 -38.19 29.89 -0.46
CA GLY A 583 -37.43 31.12 -0.29
C GLY A 583 -35.96 30.99 -0.70
N THR A 584 -35.21 32.09 -0.54
CA THR A 584 -33.78 32.12 -0.81
C THR A 584 -33.01 32.20 0.50
N TYR A 585 -32.09 31.27 0.71
CA TYR A 585 -31.28 31.16 1.91
C TYR A 585 -29.81 31.40 1.61
N THR A 586 -29.15 32.23 2.41
CA THR A 586 -27.69 32.25 2.48
C THR A 586 -27.23 31.01 3.22
N VAL A 587 -26.29 30.27 2.62
CA VAL A 587 -25.76 29.04 3.19
C VAL A 587 -24.35 29.27 3.72
N GLY A 588 -24.15 28.96 4.99
CA GLY A 588 -22.84 28.95 5.64
C GLY A 588 -22.45 27.55 6.10
N PHE A 589 -21.15 27.25 6.12
CA PHE A 589 -20.60 26.07 6.78
C PHE A 589 -19.78 26.48 8.00
N LYS A 590 -19.97 25.79 9.12
CA LYS A 590 -19.12 25.97 10.31
C LYS A 590 -18.61 24.61 10.77
N ALA A 591 -17.35 24.55 11.17
CA ALA A 591 -16.76 23.37 11.77
C ALA A 591 -15.56 23.76 12.65
N MET A 592 -15.03 22.82 13.43
CA MET A 592 -13.73 22.96 14.07
C MET A 592 -12.68 22.15 13.30
N GLU A 593 -11.48 22.70 13.16
CA GLU A 593 -10.33 22.04 12.56
C GLU A 593 -9.09 22.31 13.42
N ASP A 594 -8.39 21.24 13.82
CA ASP A 594 -7.20 21.30 14.68
C ASP A 594 -7.38 22.18 15.95
N GLY A 595 -8.59 22.12 16.54
CA GLY A 595 -8.93 22.86 17.76
C GLY A 595 -9.38 24.30 17.55
N SER A 596 -9.46 24.80 16.30
CA SER A 596 -9.97 26.13 15.98
C SER A 596 -11.29 26.06 15.21
N GLN A 597 -12.29 26.83 15.63
CA GLN A 597 -13.54 26.96 14.89
C GLN A 597 -13.35 27.86 13.66
N TYR A 598 -13.93 27.47 12.52
CA TYR A 598 -14.00 28.30 11.33
C TYR A 598 -15.42 28.32 10.76
N ALA A 599 -15.76 29.44 10.12
CA ALA A 599 -17.02 29.65 9.42
C ALA A 599 -16.71 30.09 7.98
N LEU A 600 -17.44 29.55 7.02
CA LEU A 600 -17.26 29.82 5.60
C LEU A 600 -18.64 30.10 4.95
N PRO A 601 -18.88 31.30 4.40
CA PRO A 601 -20.06 31.54 3.59
C PRO A 601 -19.92 30.80 2.25
N LEU A 602 -20.90 29.98 1.87
CA LEU A 602 -20.82 29.15 0.66
C LEU A 602 -21.48 29.81 -0.55
N GLY A 603 -22.69 30.33 -0.38
CA GLY A 603 -23.51 30.85 -1.47
C GLY A 603 -24.98 30.94 -1.08
N THR A 604 -25.87 30.89 -2.06
CA THR A 604 -27.32 30.93 -1.86
C THR A 604 -27.97 29.63 -2.33
N LEU A 605 -28.97 29.18 -1.58
CA LEU A 605 -29.83 28.05 -1.93
C LEU A 605 -31.25 28.57 -2.13
N ALA A 606 -31.75 28.50 -3.36
CA ALA A 606 -33.16 28.76 -3.65
C ALA A 606 -33.96 27.47 -3.44
N VAL A 607 -35.01 27.56 -2.62
CA VAL A 607 -35.96 26.49 -2.34
C VAL A 607 -37.30 26.90 -2.98
N SER A 608 -37.83 26.08 -3.90
CA SER A 608 -39.11 26.36 -4.56
C SER A 608 -40.05 25.15 -4.53
N GLY A 609 -41.38 25.38 -4.54
CA GLY A 609 -42.40 24.32 -4.50
C GLY A 609 -42.96 24.01 -3.10
N ASN A 610 -44.13 23.34 -3.04
CA ASN A 610 -44.83 22.99 -1.80
C ASN A 610 -44.78 21.48 -1.52
N GLY A 611 -44.65 21.11 -0.23
CA GLY A 611 -44.70 19.72 0.21
C GLY A 611 -43.54 18.86 -0.31
N SER A 612 -43.86 17.68 -0.86
CA SER A 612 -42.89 16.73 -1.42
C SER A 612 -42.32 17.12 -2.79
N GLY A 613 -42.84 18.18 -3.44
CA GLY A 613 -42.42 18.66 -4.75
C GLY A 613 -41.40 19.80 -4.72
N ARG A 614 -40.60 19.93 -3.65
CA ARG A 614 -39.61 20.99 -3.52
C ARG A 614 -38.42 20.78 -4.47
N THR A 615 -37.98 21.83 -5.15
CA THR A 615 -36.77 21.82 -5.98
C THR A 615 -35.76 22.83 -5.42
N TYR A 616 -34.48 22.53 -5.61
CA TYR A 616 -33.38 23.26 -5.01
C TYR A 616 -32.43 23.74 -6.10
N HIS A 617 -31.98 24.98 -5.98
CA HIS A 617 -31.01 25.60 -6.87
C HIS A 617 -29.89 26.28 -6.06
N ALA A 618 -28.72 25.66 -6.02
CA ALA A 618 -27.51 26.19 -5.38
C ALA A 618 -26.77 27.14 -6.33
N MET A 619 -26.49 28.35 -5.86
CA MET A 619 -25.77 29.40 -6.61
C MET A 619 -24.62 29.90 -5.75
N SER A 620 -23.38 29.84 -6.26
CA SER A 620 -22.23 30.42 -5.56
C SER A 620 -22.25 31.94 -5.68
N ASN A 621 -21.86 32.64 -4.62
CA ASN A 621 -21.62 34.08 -4.70
C ASN A 621 -20.36 34.32 -5.54
N SER A 622 -20.50 34.52 -6.85
CA SER A 622 -19.37 34.91 -7.71
C SER A 622 -19.01 36.37 -7.39
N GLY A 623 -18.13 36.53 -6.40
CA GLY A 623 -17.67 37.82 -5.91
C GLY A 623 -16.22 37.79 -5.49
N ARG A 624 -15.33 37.19 -6.29
CA ARG A 624 -13.93 37.59 -6.58
C ARG A 624 -13.20 36.54 -7.39
#